data_AF-A0A2V5ZTD4-F1
#
_entry.id   AF-A0A2V5ZTD4-F1
#
_cell.length_a   1.000
_cell.length_b   1.000
_cell.length_c   1.000
_cell.angle_alpha   90.00
_cell.angle_beta   90.00
_cell.angle_gamma   90.00
#
_symmetry.space_group_name_H-M   'P 1'
#
loop_
_entity.id
_entity.type
_entity.pdbx_description
1 polymer ?
#
loop_
_entity_poly.entity_id
_entity_poly.type
_entity_poly.pdbx_seq_one_letter_code
_entity_poly.pdbx_strand_id
1 'polypeptide(L)' 'MTRDDFDYALENTRVILAPEHQIATFGSTSFNFYLISELMDRVNQVRIRNGKIQAERPQIVTPEHYCR' A
#
# COMPACT_ATOMS: atom_id res chain seq x y z
N MET A 1 0.27 10.48 -13.16
CA MET A 1 -0.74 10.20 -12.13
C MET A 1 -1.20 11.52 -11.57
N THR A 2 -2.50 11.76 -11.66
CA THR A 2 -3.20 12.94 -11.13
C THR A 2 -3.86 12.57 -9.81
N ARG A 3 -4.43 13.57 -9.12
CA ARG A 3 -5.23 13.32 -7.91
C ARG A 3 -6.43 12.42 -8.18
N ASP A 4 -7.12 12.66 -9.29
CA ASP A 4 -8.29 11.91 -9.70
C ASP A 4 -7.98 10.42 -9.89
N ASP A 5 -6.77 10.08 -10.36
CA ASP A 5 -6.32 8.68 -10.48
C ASP A 5 -6.26 7.98 -9.11
N PHE A 6 -5.84 8.69 -8.05
CA PHE A 6 -5.79 8.14 -6.69
C PHE A 6 -7.18 8.01 -6.10
N ASP A 7 -8.00 9.05 -6.24
CA ASP A 7 -9.37 9.06 -5.71
C ASP A 7 -10.18 7.93 -6.36
N TYR A 8 -10.06 7.74 -7.68
CA TYR A 8 -10.68 6.62 -8.39
C TYR A 8 -10.20 5.26 -7.85
N ALA A 9 -8.89 5.07 -7.68
CA ALA A 9 -8.34 3.81 -7.17
C ALA A 9 -8.82 3.51 -5.75
N LEU A 10 -8.95 4.54 -4.91
CA LEU A 10 -9.42 4.39 -3.53
C LEU A 10 -10.89 3.97 -3.49
N GLU A 11 -11.76 4.62 -4.27
CA GLU A 11 -13.20 4.32 -4.31
C GLU A 11 -13.50 2.94 -4.94
N ASN A 12 -12.67 2.48 -5.88
CA ASN A 12 -12.89 1.22 -6.59
C ASN A 12 -12.11 0.03 -6.02
N THR A 13 -11.35 0.22 -4.95
CA THR A 13 -10.61 -0.87 -4.29
C THR A 13 -11.23 -1.20 -2.94
N ARG A 14 -11.40 -2.49 -2.67
CA ARG A 14 -11.90 -2.98 -1.38
C ARG A 14 -10.95 -3.99 -0.75
N VAL A 15 -10.92 -4.03 0.57
CA VAL A 15 -10.17 -5.03 1.32
C VAL A 15 -11.01 -6.30 1.42
N ILE A 16 -10.50 -7.39 0.85
CA ILE A 16 -11.13 -8.72 0.92
C ILE A 16 -10.62 -9.48 2.15
N LEU A 17 -9.32 -9.37 2.42
CA LEU A 17 -8.65 -10.00 3.55
C LEU A 17 -7.78 -8.95 4.24
N ALA A 18 -8.10 -8.64 5.49
CA ALA A 18 -7.27 -7.80 6.34
C ALA A 18 -6.06 -8.60 6.85
N PRO A 19 -4.93 -7.93 7.16
CA PRO A 19 -3.81 -8.61 7.80
C PRO A 19 -4.22 -9.15 9.18
N GLU A 20 -3.72 -10.35 9.53
CA GLU A 20 -4.01 -10.99 10.83
C GLU A 20 -3.45 -10.20 12.02
N HIS A 21 -2.36 -9.47 11.80
CA HIS A 21 -1.69 -8.65 12.82
C HIS A 21 -1.90 -7.16 12.53
N GLN A 22 -2.09 -6.37 13.59
CA GLN A 22 -2.21 -4.92 13.48
C GLN A 22 -0.92 -4.31 12.93
N ILE A 23 -1.05 -3.41 11.96
CA ILE A 23 0.05 -2.61 11.45
C ILE A 23 0.47 -1.64 12.55
N ALA A 24 1.73 -1.70 12.98
CA ALA A 24 2.22 -0.83 14.03
C ALA A 24 2.31 0.62 13.54
N THR A 25 1.66 1.56 14.24
CA THR A 25 1.67 2.99 13.86
C THR A 25 3.02 3.67 14.14
N PHE A 26 3.71 3.26 15.22
CA PHE A 26 5.00 3.84 15.65
C PHE A 26 6.15 2.81 15.68
N GLY A 27 5.93 1.63 15.12
CA GLY A 27 6.92 0.57 14.99
C GLY A 27 7.17 0.21 13.53
N SER A 28 8.21 -0.56 13.25
CA SER A 28 8.39 -1.12 11.91
C SER A 28 7.43 -2.29 11.71
N THR A 29 6.76 -2.33 10.56
CA THR A 29 5.87 -3.43 10.16
C THR A 29 6.23 -3.87 8.75
N SER A 30 6.21 -5.18 8.51
CA SER A 30 6.27 -5.69 7.16
C SER A 30 5.28 -6.83 6.96
N PHE A 31 4.55 -6.77 5.85
CA PHE A 31 3.57 -7.78 5.49
C PHE A 31 3.54 -8.00 3.98
N ASN A 32 3.14 -9.20 3.59
CA ASN A 32 2.87 -9.53 2.20
C ASN A 32 1.45 -9.09 1.84
N PHE A 33 1.26 -8.60 0.63
CA PHE A 33 -0.05 -8.24 0.12
C PHE A 33 -0.31 -8.94 -1.22
N TYR A 34 -1.59 -9.06 -1.53
CA TYR A 34 -2.09 -9.51 -2.83
C TYR A 34 -3.09 -8.48 -3.34
N LEU A 35 -2.95 -8.10 -4.60
CA LEU A 35 -3.88 -7.27 -5.34
C LEU A 35 -4.47 -8.10 -6.47
N ILE A 36 -5.80 -8.18 -6.51
CA ILE A 36 -6.55 -8.87 -7.55
C ILE A 36 -7.24 -7.80 -8.39
N SER A 37 -7.04 -7.83 -9.70
CA SER A 37 -7.63 -6.88 -10.64
C SER A 37 -8.03 -7.58 -11.94
N GLU A 38 -9.09 -7.12 -12.59
CA GLU A 38 -9.48 -7.63 -13.91
C GLU A 38 -8.49 -7.18 -15.00
N LEU A 39 -8.41 -7.98 -16.08
CA LEU A 39 -7.67 -7.61 -17.28
C LEU A 39 -8.58 -6.82 -18.23
N MET A 40 -8.19 -5.57 -18.51
CA MET A 40 -8.97 -4.67 -19.38
C MET A 40 -9.09 -5.21 -20.82
N ASP A 41 -8.16 -6.05 -21.24
CA ASP A 41 -8.07 -6.64 -22.58
C ASP A 41 -8.72 -8.01 -22.70
N ARG A 42 -9.12 -8.67 -21.60
CA ARG A 42 -9.62 -10.05 -21.61
C ARG A 42 -10.71 -10.29 -20.57
N VAL A 43 -11.88 -10.71 -21.06
CA VAL A 43 -12.99 -11.16 -20.20
C VAL A 43 -12.65 -12.47 -19.48
N ASN A 44 -13.20 -12.64 -18.27
CA ASN A 44 -13.02 -13.82 -17.42
C ASN A 44 -11.56 -14.13 -17.05
N GLN A 45 -10.67 -13.14 -17.09
CA GLN A 45 -9.30 -13.27 -16.59
C GLN A 45 -9.01 -12.22 -15.53
N VAL A 46 -8.31 -12.65 -14.48
CA VAL A 46 -7.82 -11.77 -13.42
C VAL A 46 -6.30 -11.77 -13.41
N ARG A 47 -5.72 -10.64 -13.02
CA ARG A 47 -4.31 -10.48 -12.72
C ARG A 47 -4.14 -10.39 -11.22
N ILE A 48 -3.34 -11.30 -10.68
CA ILE A 48 -2.90 -11.29 -9.29
C ILE A 48 -1.50 -10.67 -9.25
N ARG A 49 -1.33 -9.63 -8.43
CA ARG A 49 -0.03 -9.04 -8.11
C ARG A 49 0.25 -9.28 -6.65
N ASN A 50 1.46 -9.73 -6.33
CA ASN A 50 1.92 -9.90 -4.96
C ASN A 50 3.11 -8.99 -4.69
N GLY A 51 3.30 -8.65 -3.43
CA GLY A 51 4.45 -7.87 -3.01
C GLY A 51 4.59 -7.85 -1.50
N LYS A 52 5.63 -7.18 -1.03
CA LYS A 52 5.91 -6.95 0.39
C LYS A 52 5.87 -5.45 0.65
N ILE A 53 5.05 -5.03 1.61
CA ILE A 53 5.06 -3.67 2.12
C ILE A 53 5.96 -3.64 3.36
N GLN A 54 6.81 -2.62 3.44
CA GLN A 54 7.64 -2.32 4.59
C GLN A 54 7.32 -0.89 5.02
N ALA A 55 6.83 -0.75 6.24
CA ALA A 55 6.65 0.53 6.91
C ALA A 55 7.70 0.60 8.03
N GLU A 56 8.56 1.61 7.97
CA GLU A 56 9.56 1.84 9.02
C GLU A 56 9.03 2.76 10.10
N ARG A 57 9.59 2.65 11.31
CA ARG A 57 9.27 3.54 12.41
C ARG A 57 9.48 5.02 12.00
N PRO A 58 8.47 5.88 12.13
CA PRO A 58 8.61 7.30 11.80
C PRO A 58 9.69 7.94 12.67
N GLN A 59 10.52 8.80 12.06
CA GLN A 59 11.57 9.56 12.73
C GLN A 59 11.14 11.01 12.90
N ILE A 60 11.46 11.60 14.05
CA ILE A 60 11.33 13.05 14.25
C ILE A 60 12.53 13.70 13.59
N VAL A 61 12.27 14.62 12.68
CA VAL A 61 13.30 15.35 11.95
C VAL A 61 13.46 16.72 12.61
N THR A 62 14.59 16.94 13.29
CA THR A 62 14.97 18.25 13.85
C THR A 62 15.92 18.99 12.88
N PRO A 63 16.01 20.34 12.94
CA PRO A 63 16.92 21.11 12.08
C PRO A 63 18.39 20.64 12.15
N GLU A 64 18.83 20.14 13.29
CA GLU A 64 20.19 19.62 13.52
C GLU A 64 20.52 18.44 12.59
N HIS A 65 19.53 17.69 12.10
CA HIS A 65 19.74 16.58 11.17
C HIS A 65 20.18 17.03 9.76
N TYR A 66 19.98 18.30 9.40
CA TYR A 66 20.34 18.85 8.08
C TYR A 66 21.43 19.93 8.13
N CYS A 67 21.87 20.33 9.32
CA CYS A 67 23.00 21.25 9.48
C CYS A 67 24.32 20.49 9.35
N ARG A 68 24.68 20.05 8.14
CA ARG A 68 26.04 19.61 7.83
C ARG A 68 26.45 19.95 6.40
#